data_AF-A0A2E0TGN2-F1
#
_entry.id   AF-A0A2E0TGN2-F1
#
_cell.length_a   1.000
_cell.length_b   1.000
_cell.length_c   1.000
_cell.angle_alpha   90.00
_cell.angle_beta   90.00
_cell.angle_gamma   90.00
#
_symmetry.space_group_name_H-M   'P 1'
#
loop_
_entity.id
_entity.type
_entity.pdbx_description
1 polymer ?
#
loop_
_entity_poly.entity_id
_entity_poly.type
_entity_poly.pdbx_seq_one_letter_code
_entity_poly.pdbx_strand_id
1 'polypeptide(L)' 'MSFRVSARPQQRLNSPIQMLAANGFKVALVALPGALARHRARLLLPVHDEVVLECHLTEVEEVQEVIERVM' A
#
# COMPACT_ATOMS: atom_id res chain seq x y z
N MET A 1 18.97 7.19 -25.56
CA MET A 1 19.81 6.53 -24.54
C MET A 1 19.07 5.29 -24.05
N SER A 2 19.43 4.10 -24.55
CA SER A 2 18.74 2.86 -24.17
C SER A 2 19.49 2.22 -23.00
N PHE A 3 18.93 2.33 -21.79
CA PHE A 3 19.47 1.62 -20.64
C PHE A 3 19.12 0.13 -20.76
N ARG A 4 20.07 -0.67 -21.24
CA ARG A 4 20.01 -2.13 -21.07
C ARG A 4 20.54 -2.48 -19.69
N VAL A 5 19.63 -2.59 -18.72
CA VAL A 5 19.93 -3.28 -17.47
C VAL A 5 20.06 -4.78 -17.80
N SER A 6 21.24 -5.36 -17.58
CA SER A 6 21.47 -6.80 -17.66
C SER A 6 20.81 -7.47 -16.45
N ALA A 7 19.49 -7.64 -16.53
CA ALA A 7 18.70 -8.35 -15.53
C ALA A 7 18.59 -9.82 -15.94
N ARG A 8 18.73 -10.73 -14.97
CA ARG A 8 18.51 -12.17 -15.23
C ARG A 8 17.10 -12.39 -15.79
N PRO A 9 16.85 -13.44 -16.61
CA PRO A 9 15.53 -13.71 -17.16
C PRO A 9 14.42 -13.69 -16.10
N GLN A 10 14.67 -14.23 -14.91
CA GLN A 10 13.75 -14.25 -13.78
C GLN A 10 13.38 -12.83 -13.31
N GLN A 11 14.37 -11.94 -13.20
CA GLN A 11 14.13 -10.54 -12.83
C GLN A 11 13.32 -9.82 -13.92
N ARG A 12 13.64 -10.02 -15.20
CA ARG A 12 12.91 -9.40 -16.30
C ARG A 12 11.43 -9.80 -16.34
N LEU A 13 11.13 -11.04 -15.98
CA LEU A 13 9.76 -11.55 -15.97
C LEU A 13 9.00 -11.14 -14.70
N ASN A 14 9.68 -11.11 -13.54
CA ASN A 14 9.04 -10.81 -12.26
C ASN A 14 8.94 -9.31 -11.97
N SER A 15 9.90 -8.49 -12.41
CA SER A 15 9.95 -7.06 -12.13
C SER A 15 8.69 -6.31 -12.57
N PRO A 16 8.09 -6.55 -13.76
CA PRO A 16 6.86 -5.86 -14.14
C PRO A 16 5.70 -6.12 -13.17
N ILE A 17 5.52 -7.37 -12.74
CA ILE A 17 4.45 -7.77 -11.82
C ILE A 17 4.70 -7.16 -10.44
N GLN A 18 5.92 -7.29 -9.91
CA GLN A 18 6.29 -6.73 -8.60
C GLN A 18 6.24 -5.20 -8.59
N MET A 19 6.64 -4.55 -9.69
CA MET A 19 6.56 -3.10 -9.82
C MET A 19 5.12 -2.62 -9.91
N LEU A 20 4.25 -3.32 -10.63
CA LEU A 20 2.83 -2.99 -10.69
C LEU A 20 2.18 -3.08 -9.32
N ALA A 21 2.41 -4.17 -8.59
CA ALA A 21 1.91 -4.36 -7.22
C ALA A 21 2.42 -3.24 -6.29
N ALA A 22 3.73 -2.96 -6.31
CA ALA A 22 4.32 -1.89 -5.50
C ALA A 22 3.77 -0.50 -5.84
N ASN A 23 3.44 -0.24 -7.12
CA ASN A 23 2.86 1.03 -7.53
C ASN A 23 1.41 1.17 -7.06
N GLY A 24 0.59 0.11 -7.21
CA GLY A 24 -0.79 0.10 -6.71
C GLY A 24 -0.85 0.32 -5.20
N PHE A 25 -0.02 -0.40 -4.46
CA PHE A 25 0.09 -0.24 -3.01
C PHE A 25 0.49 1.19 -2.61
N LYS A 26 1.44 1.81 -3.31
CA LYS A 26 1.82 3.21 -3.05
C LYS A 26 0.68 4.21 -3.33
N VAL A 27 -0.15 3.96 -4.34
CA VAL A 27 -1.34 4.79 -4.61
C VAL A 27 -2.31 4.70 -3.44
N ALA A 28 -2.58 3.49 -2.96
CA ALA A 28 -3.44 3.27 -1.80
C ALA A 28 -2.86 3.92 -0.52
N LEU A 29 -1.55 3.81 -0.29
CA LEU A 29 -0.85 4.47 0.83
C LEU A 29 -1.00 6.00 0.81
N VAL A 30 -0.99 6.62 -0.37
CA VAL A 30 -1.19 8.08 -0.50
C VAL A 30 -2.65 8.46 -0.24
N ALA A 31 -3.61 7.62 -0.61
CA ALA A 31 -5.04 7.86 -0.40
C ALA A 31 -5.47 7.64 1.06
N LEU A 32 -4.84 6.68 1.76
CA LEU A 32 -5.27 6.19 3.08
C LEU A 32 -5.35 7.29 4.16
N PRO A 33 -4.39 8.21 4.34
CA PRO A 33 -4.49 9.27 5.34
C PRO A 33 -5.70 10.19 5.13
N GLY A 34 -6.06 10.48 3.87
CA GLY A 34 -7.24 11.26 3.54
C GLY A 34 -8.53 10.51 3.85
N ALA A 35 -8.56 9.20 3.61
CA ALA A 35 -9.71 8.36 3.90
C ALA A 35 -9.95 8.17 5.42
N LEU A 36 -8.87 8.16 6.22
CA LEU A 36 -8.92 8.04 7.67
C LEU A 36 -9.11 9.37 8.40
N ALA A 37 -9.17 10.51 7.70
CA ALA A 37 -9.13 11.84 8.31
C ALA A 37 -10.27 12.14 9.32
N ARG A 38 -11.37 11.38 9.26
CA ARG A 38 -12.51 11.51 10.18
C ARG A 38 -12.50 10.50 11.33
N HIS A 39 -11.55 9.57 11.33
CA HIS A 39 -11.42 8.52 12.33
C HIS A 39 -10.24 8.85 13.27
N ARG A 40 -10.31 8.35 14.49
CA ARG A 40 -9.20 8.34 15.44
C ARG A 40 -8.28 7.17 15.11
N ALA A 41 -7.70 7.23 13.92
CA ALA A 41 -6.79 6.22 13.38
C ALA A 41 -5.53 6.87 12.81
N ARG A 42 -4.41 6.15 12.87
CA ARG A 42 -3.12 6.62 12.37
C ARG A 42 -2.31 5.48 11.77
N LEU A 43 -1.87 5.67 10.52
CA LEU A 43 -0.91 4.79 9.88
C LEU A 43 0.43 4.85 10.64
N LEU A 44 0.92 3.70 11.09
CA LEU A 44 2.20 3.57 11.81
C LEU A 44 3.34 3.22 10.86
N LEU A 45 3.18 2.13 10.10
CA LEU A 45 4.18 1.71 9.12
C LEU A 45 3.58 0.86 7.98
N PRO A 46 4.11 0.97 6.75
CA PRO A 46 3.90 0.00 5.70
C PRO A 46 4.99 -1.11 5.72
N VAL A 47 4.61 -2.35 5.45
CA VAL A 47 5.52 -3.51 5.27
C VAL A 47 5.12 -4.23 4.00
N HIS A 48 5.92 -4.11 2.94
CA HIS A 48 5.61 -4.68 1.62
C HIS A 48 4.23 -4.26 1.09
N ASP A 49 3.23 -5.14 1.18
CA ASP A 49 1.83 -4.99 0.78
C ASP A 49 0.88 -4.95 1.99
N GLU A 50 1.41 -4.81 3.20
CA GLU A 50 0.68 -4.70 4.45
C GLU A 50 0.84 -3.32 5.09
N VAL A 51 -0.15 -2.91 5.90
CA VAL A 51 -0.09 -1.70 6.72
C VAL A 51 -0.37 -2.01 8.18
N VAL A 52 0.40 -1.41 9.06
CA VAL A 52 0.16 -1.40 10.50
C VAL A 52 -0.35 -0.01 10.88
N LEU A 53 -1.47 0.04 11.58
CA LEU A 53 -2.08 1.27 12.07
C LEU A 53 -2.63 1.08 13.48
N GLU A 54 -2.78 2.19 14.17
CA GLU A 54 -3.51 2.27 15.43
C GLU A 54 -4.88 2.91 15.19
N CYS A 55 -5.90 2.49 15.93
CA CYS A 55 -7.21 3.15 15.94
C CYS A 55 -7.89 3.04 17.31
N HIS A 56 -8.89 3.88 17.56
CA HIS A 56 -9.71 3.79 18.75
C HIS A 56 -10.57 2.51 18.72
N LEU A 57 -10.70 1.81 19.85
CA LEU A 57 -11.40 0.52 19.95
C LEU A 57 -12.86 0.54 19.49
N THR A 58 -13.51 1.71 19.52
CA THR A 58 -14.91 1.87 19.10
C THR A 58 -15.09 2.12 17.60
N GLU A 59 -13.99 2.24 16.84
CA GLU A 59 -14.00 2.58 15.41
C GLU A 59 -13.35 1.47 14.57
N VAL A 60 -13.11 0.29 15.16
CA VAL A 60 -12.35 -0.80 14.52
C VAL A 60 -13.04 -1.28 13.25
N GLU A 61 -14.35 -1.52 13.30
CA GLU A 61 -15.12 -1.98 12.15
C GLU A 61 -15.15 -0.93 11.02
N GLU A 62 -15.38 0.32 11.37
CA GLU A 62 -15.46 1.44 10.41
C GLU A 62 -14.11 1.72 9.75
N VAL A 63 -13.03 1.68 10.54
CA VAL A 63 -11.66 1.81 10.04
C VAL A 63 -11.31 0.64 9.13
N GLN A 64 -11.72 -0.59 9.47
CA GLN A 64 -11.53 -1.77 8.63
C GLN A 64 -12.22 -1.60 7.26
N GLU A 65 -13.48 -1.17 7.22
CA GLU A 65 -14.20 -0.90 5.97
C GLU A 65 -13.52 0.17 5.11
N VAL A 66 -12.93 1.20 5.75
CA VAL A 66 -12.16 2.22 5.05
C VAL A 66 -10.90 1.63 4.42
N ILE A 67 -10.18 0.77 5.13
CA ILE A 67 -8.95 0.13 4.64
C ILE A 67 -9.28 -0.80 3.47
N GLU A 68 -10.30 -1.65 3.59
CA GLU A 68 -10.74 -2.59 2.55
C GLU A 68 -11.21 -1.88 1.26
N ARG A 69 -11.73 -0.66 1.37
CA ARG A 69 -12.11 0.14 0.20
C ARG A 69 -10.92 0.81 -0.49
N VAL A 70 -9.88 1.15 0.26
CA VAL A 70 -8.73 1.92 -0.23
C VAL A 70 -7.65 1.01 -0.83
N MET A 71 -7.46 -0.18 -0.26
CA MET A 71 -6.45 -1.16 -0.67
C MET A 71 -7.01 -2.14 -1.71
#